data_AF-A0A3D0RN11-F1
#
_entry.id   AF-A0A3D0RN11-F1
#
_cell.length_a   1.000
_cell.length_b   1.000
_cell.length_c   1.000
_cell.angle_alpha   90.00
_cell.angle_beta   90.00
_cell.angle_gamma   90.00
#
_symmetry.space_group_name_H-M   'P 1'
#
loop_
_entity.id
_entity.type
_entity.pdbx_description
1 polymer ?
#
loop_
_entity_poly.entity_id
_entity_poly.type
_entity_poly.pdbx_seq_one_letter_code
_entity_poly.pdbx_strand_id
1 'polypeptide(L)'
;MSKKKRKVPALNASSMADISFLLLTFFLLVSSMDTDSGLARRLPPPPQNEDQQQTVDVQRRNLLVVLVNSKDETMVTSQAETEWYQSDAELLGRGNKASLKDKVKEFVLNTSNSPLLPELVEEDFGA
;
A
#
# COMPACT_ATOMS: atom_id res chain seq x y z
N MET A 1 34.83 58.15 -39.11
CA MET A 1 35.32 56.81 -38.72
C MET A 1 34.12 55.92 -38.41
N SER A 2 33.73 55.03 -39.33
CA SER A 2 32.57 54.14 -39.14
C SER A 2 32.90 53.02 -38.15
N LYS A 3 32.02 52.81 -37.15
CA LYS A 3 32.15 51.71 -36.18
C LYS A 3 31.92 50.37 -36.89
N LYS A 4 32.99 49.58 -37.05
CA LYS A 4 32.93 48.20 -37.55
C LYS A 4 32.13 47.34 -36.57
N LYS A 5 30.94 46.86 -36.98
CA LYS A 5 30.12 45.95 -36.17
C LYS A 5 30.90 44.64 -35.96
N ARG A 6 31.14 44.26 -34.69
CA ARG A 6 31.81 43.01 -34.31
C ARG A 6 30.89 41.85 -34.71
N LYS A 7 31.28 41.05 -35.72
CA LYS A 7 30.58 39.81 -36.05
C LYS A 7 30.69 38.87 -34.85
N VAL A 8 29.54 38.50 -34.29
CA VAL A 8 29.47 37.45 -33.26
C VAL A 8 29.81 36.13 -33.96
N PRO A 9 30.71 35.29 -33.42
CA PRO A 9 31.00 33.98 -34.01
C PRO A 9 29.72 33.16 -34.12
N ALA A 10 29.53 32.49 -35.25
CA ALA A 10 28.43 31.55 -35.42
C ALA A 10 28.62 30.39 -34.42
N LEU A 11 27.61 30.15 -33.59
CA LEU A 11 27.60 29.00 -32.70
C LEU A 11 27.33 27.73 -33.52
N ASN A 12 28.03 26.64 -33.20
CA ASN A 12 27.86 25.35 -33.84
C ASN A 12 26.55 24.70 -33.37
N ALA A 13 25.44 25.03 -34.03
CA ALA A 13 24.11 24.55 -33.68
C ALA A 13 23.98 23.02 -33.75
N SER A 14 24.71 22.35 -34.65
CA SER A 14 24.73 20.89 -34.74
C SER A 14 25.27 20.25 -33.45
N SER A 15 26.45 20.68 -33.00
CA SER A 15 27.07 20.13 -31.78
C SER A 15 26.28 20.45 -30.51
N MET A 16 25.60 21.61 -30.47
CA MET A 16 24.70 21.95 -29.37
C MET A 16 23.42 21.12 -29.38
N ALA A 17 22.90 20.75 -30.55
CA ALA A 17 21.73 19.88 -30.68
C ALA A 17 22.03 18.46 -30.19
N ASP A 18 23.20 17.91 -30.58
CA ASP A 18 23.60 16.56 -30.19
C ASP A 18 23.76 16.42 -28.67
N ILE A 19 24.44 17.38 -28.03
CA ILE A 19 24.64 17.34 -26.57
C ILE A 19 23.34 17.59 -25.80
N SER A 20 22.45 18.45 -26.34
CA SER A 20 21.14 18.69 -25.72
C SER A 20 20.22 17.47 -25.83
N PHE A 21 20.29 16.74 -26.95
CA PHE A 21 19.52 15.50 -27.14
C PHE A 21 20.00 14.37 -26.22
N LEU A 22 21.31 14.23 -26.06
CA LEU A 22 21.89 13.27 -25.13
C LEU A 22 21.50 13.60 -23.68
N LEU A 23 21.58 14.86 -23.26
CA LEU A 23 21.17 15.27 -21.92
C LEU A 23 19.67 15.09 -21.68
N LEU A 24 18.83 15.40 -22.67
CA LEU A 24 17.38 15.21 -22.56
C LEU A 24 17.01 13.73 -22.42
N THR A 25 17.60 12.87 -23.26
CA THR A 25 17.37 11.42 -23.17
C THR A 25 17.93 10.83 -21.88
N PHE A 26 19.09 11.31 -21.40
CA PHE A 26 19.64 10.95 -20.09
C PHE A 26 18.68 11.33 -18.95
N PHE A 27 18.15 12.55 -18.94
CA PHE A 27 17.18 12.97 -17.93
C PHE A 27 15.89 12.15 -18.02
N LEU A 28 15.36 11.86 -19.22
CA LEU A 28 14.16 11.05 -19.40
C LEU A 28 14.36 9.57 -19.02
N LEU A 29 15.55 9.01 -19.27
CA LEU A 29 15.86 7.61 -18.97
C LEU A 29 16.16 7.40 -17.48
N VAL A 30 16.80 8.36 -16.83
CA VAL A 30 17.13 8.30 -15.41
C VAL A 30 16.03 8.91 -14.52
N SER A 31 15.09 9.68 -15.08
CA SER A 31 13.85 10.07 -14.38
C SER A 31 12.90 8.88 -14.25
N SER A 32 13.29 7.91 -13.45
CA SER A 32 12.36 6.96 -12.86
C SER A 32 11.58 7.72 -11.79
N MET A 33 10.30 8.01 -12.04
CA MET A 33 9.36 8.15 -10.94
C MET A 33 9.32 6.77 -10.27
N ASP A 34 9.94 6.65 -9.11
CA ASP A 34 9.79 5.49 -8.25
C ASP A 34 8.28 5.23 -8.12
N THR A 35 7.80 4.11 -8.65
CA THR A 35 6.39 3.78 -8.54
C THR A 35 6.13 3.56 -7.07
N ASP A 36 5.26 4.37 -6.46
CA ASP A 36 4.80 4.18 -5.09
C ASP A 36 4.26 2.76 -4.94
N SER A 37 5.13 1.82 -4.57
CA SER A 37 4.77 0.46 -4.29
C SER A 37 4.16 0.46 -2.90
N GLY A 38 2.84 0.32 -2.84
CA GLY A 38 2.12 0.42 -1.59
C GLY A 38 0.62 0.24 -1.73
N LEU A 39 -0.02 -0.08 -0.62
CA LEU A 39 -1.48 -0.08 -0.52
C LEU A 39 -1.95 1.37 -0.44
N ALA A 40 -2.87 1.77 -1.34
CA ALA A 40 -3.54 3.05 -1.25
C ALA A 40 -4.30 3.12 0.10
N ARG A 41 -3.76 3.87 1.06
CA ARG A 41 -4.38 4.07 2.38
C ARG A 41 -5.00 5.46 2.42
N ARG A 42 -6.30 5.53 2.73
CA ARG A 42 -6.90 6.78 3.19
C ARG A 42 -6.47 6.99 4.64
N LEU A 43 -6.09 8.22 4.97
CA LEU A 43 -5.89 8.57 6.37
C LEU A 43 -7.23 8.41 7.10
N PRO A 44 -7.21 7.91 8.35
CA PRO A 44 -8.40 7.92 9.18
C PRO A 44 -8.90 9.36 9.35
N PRO A 45 -10.22 9.56 9.52
CA PRO A 45 -10.76 10.89 9.78
C PRO A 45 -10.09 11.51 11.00
N PRO A 46 -9.91 12.83 11.04
CA PRO A 46 -9.39 13.50 12.22
C PRO A 46 -10.33 13.22 13.42
N PRO A 47 -9.78 13.01 14.63
CA PRO A 47 -10.59 12.77 15.81
C PRO A 47 -11.54 13.94 16.05
N GLN A 48 -12.80 13.67 16.37
CA GLN A 48 -13.82 14.71 16.52
C GLN A 48 -13.73 15.43 17.88
N ASN A 49 -13.15 14.79 18.89
CA ASN A 49 -12.93 15.35 20.23
C ASN A 49 -11.53 14.95 20.74
N GLU A 50 -10.85 15.83 21.49
CA GLU A 50 -9.53 15.54 22.09
C GLU A 50 -9.58 14.31 23.05
N ASP A 51 -10.74 14.04 23.65
CA ASP A 51 -10.99 12.90 24.52
C ASP A 51 -11.12 11.55 23.79
N GLN A 52 -11.31 11.53 22.46
CA GLN A 52 -11.36 10.30 21.65
C GLN A 52 -9.97 9.70 21.39
N GLN A 53 -8.90 10.34 21.87
CA GLN A 53 -7.56 9.75 21.91
C GLN A 53 -7.43 8.65 22.97
N GLN A 54 -8.46 8.45 23.81
CA GLN A 54 -8.50 7.31 24.72
C GLN A 54 -8.44 6.03 23.91
N THR A 55 -7.40 5.26 24.17
CA THR A 55 -7.13 3.93 23.65
C THR A 55 -8.43 3.15 23.51
N VAL A 56 -8.90 2.93 22.28
CA VAL A 56 -10.01 2.02 22.04
C VAL A 56 -9.59 0.68 22.62
N ASP A 57 -10.22 0.25 23.72
CA ASP A 57 -9.93 -1.03 24.36
C ASP A 57 -10.53 -2.14 23.49
N VAL A 58 -9.78 -2.52 22.44
CA VAL A 58 -10.20 -3.57 21.52
C VAL A 58 -10.01 -4.91 22.21
N GLN A 59 -11.12 -5.62 22.40
CA GLN A 59 -11.09 -6.97 22.95
C GLN A 59 -10.26 -7.90 22.07
N ARG A 60 -9.43 -8.75 22.68
CA ARG A 60 -8.54 -9.67 21.95
C ARG A 60 -9.29 -10.61 20.99
N ARG A 61 -10.53 -10.97 21.31
CA ARG A 61 -11.41 -11.78 20.46
C ARG A 61 -11.79 -11.10 19.14
N ASN A 62 -11.69 -9.76 19.07
CA ASN A 62 -12.00 -8.97 17.88
C ASN A 62 -10.78 -8.77 16.97
N LEU A 63 -9.61 -9.33 17.33
CA LEU A 63 -8.38 -9.19 16.58
C LEU A 63 -8.08 -10.44 15.75
N LEU A 64 -7.93 -10.25 14.45
CA LEU A 64 -7.30 -11.21 13.54
C LEU A 64 -5.97 -10.62 13.08
N VAL A 65 -4.88 -11.23 13.51
CA VAL A 65 -3.54 -10.77 13.16
C VAL A 65 -3.07 -11.53 11.93
N VAL A 66 -2.76 -10.78 10.87
CA VAL A 66 -2.19 -11.31 9.63
C VAL A 66 -0.76 -10.80 9.50
N LEU A 67 0.21 -11.70 9.56
CA LEU A 67 1.62 -11.40 9.40
C LEU A 67 2.11 -11.96 8.07
N VAL A 68 2.84 -11.15 7.31
CA VAL A 68 3.47 -11.55 6.06
C VAL A 68 4.96 -11.29 6.19
N ASN A 69 5.80 -12.22 5.75
CA ASN A 69 7.24 -12.07 5.78
C ASN A 69 7.84 -11.89 4.37
N SER A 70 9.15 -11.69 4.29
CA SER A 70 9.87 -11.49 3.02
C SER A 70 10.00 -12.75 2.16
N LYS A 71 9.48 -13.90 2.61
CA LYS A 71 9.45 -15.17 1.89
C LYS A 71 8.05 -15.50 1.36
N ASP A 72 7.13 -14.53 1.38
CA ASP A 72 5.72 -14.69 1.04
C ASP A 72 4.97 -15.72 1.91
N GLU A 73 5.53 -16.06 3.08
CA GLU A 73 4.83 -16.87 4.06
C GLU A 73 3.90 -15.96 4.86
N THR A 74 2.64 -16.40 5.01
CA THR A 74 1.61 -15.66 5.73
C THR A 74 1.13 -16.46 6.94
N MET A 75 1.15 -15.82 8.11
CA MET A 75 0.57 -16.36 9.33
C MET A 75 -0.71 -15.61 9.67
N VAL A 76 -1.76 -16.34 10.00
CA VAL A 76 -3.05 -15.80 10.41
C VAL A 76 -3.37 -16.34 11.79
N THR A 77 -3.48 -15.46 12.77
CA THR A 77 -3.74 -15.85 14.16
C THR A 77 -4.94 -15.10 14.71
N SER A 78 -5.85 -15.84 15.32
CA SER A 78 -6.95 -15.36 16.13
C SER A 78 -6.78 -15.88 17.56
N GLN A 79 -7.68 -15.53 18.46
CA GLN A 79 -7.65 -16.07 19.82
C GLN A 79 -7.78 -17.59 19.87
N ALA A 80 -8.45 -18.20 18.89
CA ALA A 80 -8.76 -19.63 18.89
C ALA A 80 -7.78 -20.45 18.05
N GLU A 81 -7.28 -19.90 16.94
CA GLU A 81 -6.57 -20.66 15.92
C GLU A 81 -5.39 -19.89 15.35
N THR A 82 -4.35 -20.62 14.94
CA THR A 82 -3.23 -20.07 14.17
C THR A 82 -2.99 -20.94 12.96
N GLU A 83 -2.99 -20.32 11.78
CA GLU A 83 -2.78 -20.98 10.50
C GLU A 83 -1.63 -20.36 9.72
N TRP A 84 -0.97 -21.20 8.95
CA TRP A 84 0.17 -20.83 8.11
C TRP A 84 -0.13 -21.14 6.65
N TYR A 85 0.18 -20.17 5.79
CA TYR A 85 0.13 -20.27 4.34
C TYR A 85 1.54 -20.11 3.81
N GLN A 86 2.01 -21.11 3.06
CA GLN A 86 3.39 -21.15 2.55
C GLN A 86 3.50 -20.72 1.08
N SER A 87 2.37 -20.52 0.39
CA SER A 87 2.36 -20.10 -1.01
C SER A 87 1.10 -19.34 -1.37
N ASP A 88 1.19 -18.56 -2.44
CA ASP A 88 0.07 -17.83 -3.05
C ASP A 88 -1.09 -18.74 -3.43
N ALA A 89 -0.81 -19.98 -3.84
CA ALA A 89 -1.83 -20.95 -4.18
C ALA A 89 -2.67 -21.36 -2.96
N GLU A 90 -2.04 -21.53 -1.79
CA GLU A 90 -2.76 -21.81 -0.55
C GLU A 90 -3.58 -20.59 -0.09
N LEU A 91 -3.02 -19.38 -0.19
CA LEU A 91 -3.71 -18.13 0.16
C LEU A 91 -5.01 -17.94 -0.63
N LEU A 92 -4.98 -18.30 -1.92
CA LEU A 92 -6.13 -18.21 -2.82
C LEU A 92 -7.08 -19.40 -2.70
N GLY A 93 -6.84 -20.35 -1.81
CA GLY A 93 -7.67 -21.55 -1.64
C GLY A 93 -7.59 -22.54 -2.80
N ARG A 94 -6.51 -22.50 -3.60
CA ARG A 94 -6.25 -23.45 -4.71
C ARG A 94 -5.52 -24.73 -4.25
N GLY A 95 -5.39 -24.93 -2.94
CA GLY A 95 -4.80 -26.11 -2.31
C GLY A 95 -5.80 -26.84 -1.41
N ASN A 96 -5.31 -27.46 -0.34
CA ASN A 96 -6.13 -28.21 0.63
C ASN A 96 -6.71 -27.33 1.77
N LYS A 97 -6.58 -26.01 1.68
CA LYS A 97 -6.98 -25.07 2.74
C LYS A 97 -7.97 -24.04 2.22
N ALA A 98 -8.81 -23.51 3.11
CA ALA A 98 -9.67 -22.39 2.80
C ALA A 98 -8.85 -21.15 2.45
N SER A 99 -9.36 -20.34 1.52
CA SER A 99 -8.70 -19.11 1.14
C SER A 99 -8.65 -18.15 2.32
N LEU A 100 -7.60 -17.33 2.40
CA LEU A 100 -7.50 -16.30 3.44
C LEU A 100 -8.70 -15.35 3.40
N LYS A 101 -9.17 -15.03 2.19
CA LYS A 101 -10.35 -14.19 1.99
C LYS A 101 -11.59 -14.77 2.66
N ASP A 102 -11.83 -16.07 2.51
CA ASP A 102 -13.02 -16.70 3.07
C ASP A 102 -12.90 -16.86 4.59
N LYS A 103 -11.70 -17.13 5.10
CA LYS A 103 -11.44 -17.14 6.54
C LYS A 103 -11.67 -15.76 7.19
N VAL A 104 -11.19 -14.69 6.55
CA VAL A 104 -11.44 -13.31 7.03
C VAL A 104 -12.93 -12.99 7.00
N LYS A 105 -13.65 -13.38 5.95
CA LYS A 105 -15.11 -13.18 5.90
C LYS A 105 -15.82 -13.92 7.01
N GLU A 106 -15.50 -15.18 7.26
CA GLU A 106 -16.11 -15.96 8.33
C GLU A 106 -15.83 -15.32 9.70
N PHE A 107 -14.59 -14.90 9.93
CA PHE A 107 -14.20 -14.20 11.15
C PHE A 107 -15.00 -12.91 11.34
N VAL A 108 -15.12 -12.08 10.30
CA VAL A 108 -15.84 -10.80 10.40
C VAL A 108 -17.34 -10.99 10.50
N LEU A 109 -17.93 -11.97 9.79
CA LEU A 109 -19.38 -12.13 9.74
C LEU A 109 -19.96 -12.80 10.98
N ASN A 110 -19.20 -13.67 11.66
CA ASN A 110 -19.61 -14.43 12.86
C ASN A 110 -21.11 -14.80 12.90
N THR A 111 -21.63 -15.39 11.81
CA THR A 111 -23.07 -15.63 11.64
C THR A 111 -23.65 -16.56 12.71
N SER A 112 -22.81 -17.42 13.28
CA SER A 112 -23.16 -18.37 14.35
C SER A 112 -23.06 -17.79 15.77
N ASN A 113 -22.71 -16.50 15.91
CA ASN A 113 -22.47 -15.81 17.18
C ASN A 113 -21.60 -16.62 18.16
N SER A 114 -20.51 -17.19 17.64
CA SER A 114 -19.61 -18.03 18.42
C SER A 114 -18.83 -17.19 19.44
N PRO A 115 -18.64 -17.67 20.68
CA PRO A 115 -17.84 -16.98 21.69
C PRO A 115 -16.34 -16.91 21.34
N LEU A 116 -15.90 -17.67 20.33
CA LEU A 116 -14.51 -17.70 19.85
C LEU A 116 -14.23 -16.70 18.70
N LEU A 117 -15.28 -16.06 18.18
CA LEU A 117 -15.23 -15.11 17.07
C LEU A 117 -15.49 -13.67 17.58
N PRO A 118 -15.33 -12.62 16.76
CA PRO A 118 -15.58 -11.24 17.15
C PRO A 118 -17.01 -10.95 17.59
N GLU A 119 -17.12 -9.98 18.48
CA GLU A 119 -18.38 -9.32 18.84
C GLU A 119 -18.81 -8.35 17.72
N LEU A 120 -20.05 -8.45 17.27
CA LEU A 120 -20.63 -7.55 16.27
C LEU A 120 -21.35 -6.40 16.98
N VAL A 121 -20.92 -5.17 16.71
CA VAL A 121 -21.59 -3.95 17.17
C VAL A 121 -22.02 -3.18 15.93
N GLU A 122 -23.32 -2.90 15.81
CA GLU A 122 -23.86 -2.01 14.80
C GLU A 122 -23.80 -0.58 15.32
N GLU A 123 -22.89 0.24 14.79
CA GLU A 123 -22.89 1.69 15.01
C GLU A 123 -23.50 2.39 13.79
N ASP A 124 -24.57 3.17 14.02
CA ASP A 124 -25.11 4.09 13.02
C ASP A 124 -24.25 5.35 13.01
N PHE A 125 -23.52 5.56 11.92
CA PHE A 125 -22.61 6.69 11.78
C PHE A 125 -23.30 8.00 11.37
N GLY A 126 -24.63 8.02 11.19
CA GLY A 126 -25.39 9.22 10.83
C GLY A 126 -25.01 9.74 9.45
N ALA A 127 -25.97 9.73 8.52
CA ALA A 127 -25.78 10.33 7.19
C ALA A 127 -25.69 11.87 7.23
#